data_AF-A0A931G9E4-F1
#
_entry.id   AF-A0A931G9E4-F1
#
_cell.length_a   1.000
_cell.length_b   1.000
_cell.length_c   1.000
_cell.angle_alpha   90.00
_cell.angle_beta   90.00
_cell.angle_gamma   90.00
#
_symmetry.space_group_name_H-M   'P 1'
#
loop_
_entity.id
_entity.type
_entity.pdbx_description
1 polymer ?
#
loop_
_entity_poly.entity_id
_entity_poly.type
_entity_poly.pdbx_seq_one_letter_code
_entity_poly.pdbx_strand_id
1 'polypeptide(L)'
;MITRIDLAFFKCFELLKLPLTELTLLSGANASGKSSLLQALVLLHQTIREHEWSTRLMLNGNTLRLGTVLDVVDKIHGRHVFTIAIEADGHEYRWTFSGDRSEMSMDVVDMEIDGKKMDSLPRLKCLLPETCHSEATDMAERLRAMTYITAERIE
;
A
#
# COMPACT_ATOMS: atom_id res chain seq x y z
N MET A 1 12.62 -9.20 5.10
CA MET A 1 12.84 -8.04 4.20
C MET A 1 11.69 -8.02 3.19
N ILE A 2 11.28 -6.86 2.65
CA ILE A 2 10.29 -6.85 1.55
C ILE A 2 10.99 -7.24 0.25
N THR A 3 10.55 -8.34 -0.37
CA THR A 3 11.17 -8.97 -1.55
C THR A 3 10.36 -8.79 -2.83
N ARG A 4 9.11 -8.36 -2.73
CA ARG A 4 8.27 -8.02 -3.90
C ARG A 4 7.25 -6.95 -3.52
N ILE A 5 6.92 -6.09 -4.48
CA ILE A 5 5.72 -5.25 -4.45
C ILE A 5 4.93 -5.47 -5.74
N ASP A 6 3.64 -5.74 -5.59
CA ASP A 6 2.69 -5.81 -6.69
C ASP A 6 1.65 -4.71 -6.53
N LEU A 7 1.32 -4.03 -7.63
CA LEU A 7 0.28 -3.01 -7.68
C LEU A 7 -0.71 -3.40 -8.76
N ALA A 8 -2.01 -3.27 -8.48
CA ALA A 8 -3.04 -3.35 -9.50
C ALA A 8 -3.93 -2.12 -9.40
N PHE A 9 -4.16 -1.47 -10.53
CA PHE A 9 -5.00 -0.29 -10.68
C PHE A 9 -4.63 0.90 -9.78
N PHE A 10 -3.35 1.04 -9.45
CA PHE A 10 -2.85 2.14 -8.64
C PHE A 10 -2.18 3.21 -9.52
N LYS A 11 -2.79 4.40 -9.58
CA LYS A 11 -2.36 5.55 -10.39
C LYS A 11 -2.18 5.22 -11.86
N CYS A 12 -0.94 5.02 -12.30
CA CYS A 12 -0.56 4.74 -13.68
C CYS A 12 -0.33 3.25 -13.95
N PHE A 13 -0.45 2.41 -12.91
CA PHE A 13 -0.23 0.98 -13.03
C PHE A 13 -1.58 0.27 -13.17
N GLU A 14 -1.86 -0.26 -14.36
CA GLU A 14 -2.89 -1.28 -14.53
C GLU A 14 -2.49 -2.54 -13.74
N LEU A 15 -1.26 -3.00 -13.97
CA LEU A 15 -0.63 -4.09 -13.22
C LEU A 15 0.89 -3.85 -13.18
N LEU A 16 1.48 -3.99 -11.99
CA LEU A 16 2.91 -4.04 -11.77
C LEU A 16 3.21 -5.23 -10.85
N LYS A 17 4.23 -6.01 -11.20
CA LYS A 17 4.84 -6.98 -10.28
C LYS A 17 6.34 -6.74 -10.27
N LEU A 18 6.86 -6.21 -9.17
CA LEU A 18 8.26 -5.80 -9.08
C LEU A 18 8.98 -6.57 -7.98
N PRO A 19 9.91 -7.49 -8.32
CA PRO A 19 10.81 -8.06 -7.33
C PRO A 19 11.75 -6.97 -6.79
N LEU A 20 11.99 -7.01 -5.49
CA LEU A 20 12.90 -6.13 -4.75
C LEU A 20 14.06 -6.96 -4.22
N THR A 21 15.26 -6.41 -4.35
CA THR A 21 16.49 -6.95 -3.75
C THR A 21 17.12 -5.88 -2.85
N GLU A 22 18.20 -6.25 -2.14
CA GLU A 22 18.82 -5.40 -1.09
C GLU A 22 19.09 -3.97 -1.57
N LEU A 23 19.44 -3.83 -2.85
CA LEU A 23 19.51 -2.55 -3.53
C LEU A 23 18.69 -2.60 -4.83
N THR A 24 17.58 -1.88 -4.85
CA THR A 24 16.74 -1.72 -6.03
C THR A 24 16.79 -0.27 -6.52
N LEU A 25 17.36 -0.04 -7.70
CA LEU A 25 17.44 1.28 -8.32
C LEU A 25 16.31 1.47 -9.34
N LEU A 26 15.38 2.39 -9.05
CA LEU A 26 14.34 2.80 -9.99
C LEU A 26 14.85 3.96 -10.86
N SER A 27 15.02 3.72 -12.16
CA SER A 27 15.43 4.74 -13.13
C SER A 27 14.46 4.82 -14.32
N GLY A 28 14.45 5.93 -15.04
CA GLY A 28 13.58 6.17 -16.19
C GLY A 28 12.99 7.58 -16.24
N ALA A 29 12.24 7.89 -17.30
CA ALA A 29 11.68 9.21 -17.56
C ALA A 29 10.76 9.72 -16.44
N ASN A 30 10.59 11.04 -16.31
CA ASN A 30 9.59 11.60 -15.41
C ASN A 30 8.20 11.05 -15.74
N ALA A 31 7.35 10.95 -14.71
CA ALA A 31 6.01 10.35 -14.81
C ALA A 31 5.96 8.86 -15.20
N SER A 32 7.09 8.13 -15.23
CA SER A 32 7.12 6.68 -15.48
C SER A 32 6.65 5.79 -14.29
N GLY A 33 6.04 6.38 -13.26
CA GLY A 33 5.52 5.65 -12.10
C GLY A 33 6.51 5.35 -10.95
N LYS A 34 7.78 5.76 -11.04
CA LYS A 34 8.79 5.53 -9.96
C LYS A 34 8.33 6.07 -8.61
N SER A 35 7.89 7.32 -8.57
CA SER A 35 7.37 7.95 -7.35
C SER A 35 6.07 7.28 -6.90
N SER A 36 5.19 6.90 -7.84
CA SER A 36 3.96 6.17 -7.53
C SER A 36 4.25 4.86 -6.80
N LEU A 37 5.27 4.11 -7.23
CA LEU A 37 5.68 2.88 -6.57
C LEU A 37 6.10 3.11 -5.12
N LEU A 38 6.99 4.08 -4.88
CA LEU A 38 7.42 4.42 -3.52
C LEU A 38 6.24 4.92 -2.65
N GLN A 39 5.35 5.71 -3.25
CA GLN A 39 4.16 6.22 -2.58
C GLN A 39 3.23 5.09 -2.10
N ALA A 40 3.11 3.97 -2.82
CA ALA A 40 2.31 2.83 -2.38
C ALA A 40 2.83 2.23 -1.05
N LEU A 41 4.16 2.08 -0.91
CA LEU A 41 4.76 1.63 0.35
C LEU A 41 4.56 2.65 1.47
N VAL A 42 4.74 3.93 1.16
CA VAL A 42 4.60 5.02 2.13
C VAL A 42 3.15 5.17 2.61
N LEU A 43 2.15 4.89 1.77
CA LEU A 43 0.73 4.84 2.16
C LEU A 43 0.45 3.80 3.24
N LEU A 44 0.98 2.58 3.07
CA LEU A 44 0.86 1.52 4.07
C LEU A 44 1.58 1.93 5.36
N HIS A 45 2.83 2.38 5.25
CA HIS A 45 3.63 2.85 6.38
C HIS A 45 2.93 3.94 7.20
N GLN A 46 2.47 5.02 6.55
CA GLN A 46 1.86 6.14 7.26
C GLN A 46 0.55 5.72 7.94
N THR A 47 -0.25 4.89 7.28
CA THR A 47 -1.52 4.43 7.86
C THR A 47 -1.26 3.56 9.08
N ILE A 48 -0.32 2.61 9.00
CA ILE A 48 0.07 1.76 10.13
C ILE A 48 0.60 2.59 11.30
N ARG A 49 1.40 3.62 11.04
CA ARG A 49 2.01 4.46 12.09
C ARG A 49 1.04 5.43 12.75
N GLU A 50 0.24 6.11 11.94
CA GLU A 50 -0.64 7.19 12.41
C GLU A 50 -1.99 6.62 12.91
N HIS A 51 -2.42 5.48 12.38
CA HIS A 51 -3.73 4.88 12.66
C HIS A 51 -3.65 3.35 12.79
N GLU A 52 -3.01 2.88 13.87
CA GLU A 52 -2.79 1.46 14.15
C GLU A 52 -4.07 0.61 14.06
N TRP A 53 -5.23 1.12 14.47
CA TRP A 53 -6.50 0.36 14.46
C TRP A 53 -7.44 0.73 13.30
N SER A 54 -6.91 1.32 12.22
CA SER A 54 -7.73 1.76 11.10
C SER A 54 -8.23 0.58 10.26
N THR A 55 -9.51 0.60 9.92
CA THR A 55 -10.11 -0.26 8.88
C THR A 55 -10.02 0.36 7.48
N ARG A 56 -9.36 1.51 7.37
CA ARG A 56 -9.24 2.30 6.13
C ARG A 56 -7.78 2.68 5.85
N LEU A 57 -7.42 2.74 4.57
CA LEU A 57 -6.18 3.32 4.10
C LEU A 57 -6.27 4.84 4.07
N MET A 58 -5.34 5.53 4.74
CA MET A 58 -5.31 6.98 4.76
C MET A 58 -4.55 7.52 3.55
N LEU A 59 -5.22 8.27 2.67
CA LEU A 59 -4.58 8.86 1.48
C LEU A 59 -3.82 10.16 1.81
N ASN A 60 -4.16 10.80 2.93
CA ASN A 60 -3.57 12.05 3.39
C ASN A 60 -3.11 11.92 4.84
N GLY A 61 -1.86 11.50 5.02
CA GLY A 61 -1.16 11.50 6.31
C GLY A 61 -0.23 12.70 6.46
N ASN A 62 0.57 12.68 7.51
CA ASN A 62 1.60 13.71 7.72
C ASN A 62 2.78 13.55 6.75
N THR A 63 3.04 12.32 6.32
CA THR A 63 4.14 11.99 5.39
C THR A 63 3.77 12.25 3.93
N LEU A 64 2.59 11.78 3.51
CA LEU A 64 2.18 11.78 2.12
C LEU A 64 0.72 12.21 2.00
N ARG A 65 0.46 13.16 1.10
CA ARG A 65 -0.88 13.63 0.74
C ARG A 65 -1.13 13.36 -0.73
N LEU A 66 -2.00 12.40 -1.01
CA LEU A 66 -2.35 12.02 -2.37
C LEU A 66 -3.68 12.58 -2.85
N GLY A 67 -4.43 13.27 -2.00
CA GLY A 67 -5.74 13.84 -2.34
C GLY A 67 -6.85 12.83 -2.13
N THR A 68 -7.60 12.53 -3.19
CA THR A 68 -8.82 11.74 -3.13
C THR A 68 -8.67 10.37 -3.79
N VAL A 69 -9.67 9.50 -3.68
CA VAL A 69 -9.71 8.22 -4.40
C VAL A 69 -9.50 8.40 -5.91
N LEU A 70 -10.01 9.48 -6.49
CA LEU A 70 -9.83 9.80 -7.91
C LEU A 70 -8.36 10.01 -8.32
N ASP A 71 -7.51 10.40 -7.38
CA ASP A 71 -6.09 10.71 -7.62
C ASP A 71 -5.19 9.48 -7.49
N VAL A 72 -5.68 8.41 -6.86
CA VAL A 72 -4.91 7.20 -6.55
C VAL A 72 -5.37 5.96 -7.31
N VAL A 73 -6.62 5.90 -7.75
CA VAL A 73 -7.13 4.81 -8.57
C VAL A 73 -6.80 5.05 -10.04
N ASP A 74 -6.41 4.00 -10.75
CA ASP A 74 -6.23 4.02 -12.21
C ASP A 74 -7.55 4.44 -12.89
N LYS A 75 -7.47 5.55 -13.64
CA LYS A 75 -8.65 6.22 -14.21
C LYS A 75 -9.33 5.42 -15.32
N ILE A 76 -8.66 4.42 -15.88
CA ILE A 76 -9.14 3.65 -17.02
C ILE A 76 -9.71 2.31 -16.54
N HIS A 77 -8.98 1.60 -15.68
CA HIS A 77 -9.24 0.21 -15.34
C HIS A 77 -9.70 0.00 -13.89
N GLY A 78 -9.35 0.90 -12.97
CA GLY A 78 -9.49 0.63 -11.53
C GLY A 78 -10.91 0.66 -10.97
N ARG A 79 -11.85 1.33 -11.63
CA ARG A 79 -13.27 1.40 -11.21
C ARG A 79 -13.44 1.57 -9.69
N HIS A 80 -12.73 2.54 -9.11
CA HIS A 80 -12.76 2.88 -7.67
C HIS A 80 -12.03 1.91 -6.72
N VAL A 81 -11.33 0.92 -7.26
CA VAL A 81 -10.60 -0.10 -6.52
C VAL A 81 -9.13 -0.10 -6.95
N PHE A 82 -8.24 -0.35 -5.99
CA PHE A 82 -6.86 -0.74 -6.30
C PHE A 82 -6.35 -1.76 -5.30
N THR A 83 -5.27 -2.44 -5.67
CA THR A 83 -4.62 -3.45 -4.83
C THR A 83 -3.17 -3.08 -4.62
N ILE A 84 -2.69 -3.24 -3.39
CA ILE A 84 -1.26 -3.28 -3.06
C ILE A 84 -1.00 -4.65 -2.48
N ALA A 85 0.03 -5.34 -2.97
CA ALA A 85 0.55 -6.53 -2.31
C ALA A 85 2.04 -6.42 -2.10
N ILE A 86 2.52 -6.98 -1.00
CA ILE A 86 3.94 -7.09 -0.70
C ILE A 86 4.27 -8.53 -0.35
N GLU A 87 5.48 -8.96 -0.71
CA GLU A 87 6.05 -10.21 -0.22
C GLU A 87 7.10 -9.89 0.84
N ALA A 88 7.00 -10.55 1.99
CA ALA A 88 7.99 -10.46 3.05
C ALA A 88 8.11 -11.81 3.75
N ASP A 89 9.36 -12.23 3.98
CA ASP A 89 9.68 -13.44 4.75
C ASP A 89 8.99 -14.72 4.22
N GLY A 90 8.77 -14.79 2.90
CA GLY A 90 8.14 -15.93 2.22
C GLY A 90 6.61 -15.87 2.13
N HIS A 91 5.99 -14.84 2.72
CA HIS A 91 4.54 -14.66 2.71
C HIS A 91 4.12 -13.49 1.82
N GLU A 92 3.03 -13.67 1.07
CA GLU A 92 2.38 -12.59 0.34
C GLU A 92 1.23 -12.01 1.16
N TYR A 93 1.24 -10.69 1.34
CA TYR A 93 0.15 -9.92 1.96
C TYR A 93 -0.45 -9.01 0.90
N ARG A 94 -1.75 -9.17 0.64
CA ARG A 94 -2.47 -8.44 -0.40
C ARG A 94 -3.66 -7.72 0.19
N TRP A 95 -3.72 -6.41 0.00
CA TRP A 95 -4.83 -5.57 0.38
C TRP A 95 -5.57 -5.07 -0.86
N THR A 96 -6.89 -5.18 -0.85
CA THR A 96 -7.76 -4.52 -1.82
C THR A 96 -8.49 -3.38 -1.14
N PHE A 97 -8.41 -2.21 -1.76
CA PHE A 97 -9.01 -0.98 -1.24
C PHE A 97 -10.10 -0.50 -2.18
N SER A 98 -11.21 -0.02 -1.61
CA SER A 98 -12.32 0.60 -2.36
C SER A 98 -12.75 1.90 -1.70
N GLY A 99 -13.26 2.84 -2.48
CA GLY A 99 -13.83 4.07 -1.94
C GLY A 99 -14.51 4.94 -2.99
N ASP A 100 -15.30 5.90 -2.54
CA ASP A 100 -15.96 6.85 -3.44
C ASP A 100 -14.99 7.95 -3.89
N ARG A 101 -15.22 8.51 -5.09
CA ARG A 101 -14.24 9.40 -5.78
C ARG A 101 -13.75 10.56 -4.94
N SER A 102 -14.64 11.15 -4.14
CA SER A 102 -14.35 12.34 -3.33
C SER A 102 -13.77 12.01 -1.95
N GLU A 103 -13.69 10.74 -1.57
CA GLU A 103 -13.17 10.35 -0.26
C GLU A 103 -11.65 10.53 -0.20
N MET A 104 -11.17 10.84 1.01
CA MET A 104 -9.75 11.04 1.32
C MET A 104 -9.12 9.84 2.04
N SER A 105 -9.85 8.73 2.10
CA SER A 105 -9.43 7.44 2.64
C SER A 105 -10.23 6.34 1.94
N MET A 106 -9.71 5.12 1.95
CA MET A 106 -10.36 3.97 1.28
C MET A 106 -10.58 2.83 2.26
N ASP A 107 -11.72 2.15 2.16
CA ASP A 107 -12.00 0.95 2.95
C ASP A 107 -11.10 -0.20 2.53
N VAL A 108 -10.60 -0.96 3.51
CA VAL A 108 -10.00 -2.27 3.25
C VAL A 108 -11.15 -3.25 3.03
N VAL A 109 -11.42 -3.61 1.78
CA VAL A 109 -12.56 -4.47 1.42
C VAL A 109 -12.21 -5.94 1.35
N ASP A 110 -10.94 -6.25 1.13
CA ASP A 110 -10.44 -7.62 1.07
C ASP A 110 -8.99 -7.67 1.51
N MET A 111 -8.62 -8.76 2.16
CA MET A 111 -7.25 -9.06 2.53
C MET A 111 -6.95 -10.53 2.33
N GLU A 112 -5.83 -10.80 1.66
CA GLU A 112 -5.35 -12.15 1.40
C GLU A 112 -3.94 -12.32 1.97
N ILE A 113 -3.71 -13.47 2.61
CA ILE A 113 -2.38 -13.91 3.03
C ILE A 113 -2.11 -15.25 2.34
N ASP A 114 -1.06 -15.31 1.52
CA ASP A 114 -0.72 -16.47 0.69
C ASP A 114 -1.89 -16.99 -0.16
N GLY A 115 -2.65 -16.06 -0.74
CA GLY A 115 -3.83 -16.35 -1.56
C GLY A 115 -5.05 -16.85 -0.76
N LYS A 116 -4.97 -16.95 0.57
CA LYS A 116 -6.13 -17.24 1.42
C LYS A 116 -6.79 -15.94 1.82
N LYS A 117 -8.05 -15.77 1.43
CA LYS A 117 -8.90 -14.67 1.90
C LYS A 117 -9.10 -14.75 3.40
N MET A 118 -9.02 -13.59 4.06
CA MET A 118 -9.27 -13.44 5.48
C MET A 118 -10.77 -13.23 5.70
N ASP A 119 -11.42 -14.18 6.38
CA ASP A 119 -12.85 -14.13 6.66
C ASP A 119 -13.18 -13.00 7.64
N SER A 120 -14.00 -12.04 7.17
CA SER A 120 -14.47 -10.86 7.91
C SER A 120 -13.34 -9.91 8.37
N LEU A 121 -13.44 -8.63 8.00
CA LEU A 121 -12.50 -7.57 8.42
C LEU A 121 -13.14 -6.60 9.43
N PRO A 122 -13.82 -7.05 10.51
CA PRO A 122 -14.49 -6.13 11.41
C PRO A 122 -13.51 -5.31 12.26
N ARG A 123 -12.28 -5.82 12.45
CA ARG A 123 -11.22 -5.15 13.18
C ARG A 123 -9.88 -5.43 12.54
N LEU A 124 -9.17 -4.35 12.23
CA LEU A 124 -7.81 -4.40 11.72
C LEU A 124 -6.86 -3.74 12.71
N LYS A 125 -5.69 -4.34 12.84
CA LYS A 125 -4.53 -3.76 13.53
C LYS A 125 -3.37 -3.73 12.53
N CYS A 126 -2.79 -2.56 12.30
CA CYS A 126 -1.77 -2.32 11.29
C CYS A 126 -2.20 -2.78 9.87
N LEU A 127 -3.47 -2.55 9.52
CA LEU A 127 -4.10 -3.03 8.27
C LEU A 127 -4.14 -4.56 8.14
N LEU A 128 -3.90 -5.32 9.21
CA LEU A 128 -4.01 -6.78 9.25
C LEU A 128 -5.19 -7.21 10.14
N PRO A 129 -5.83 -8.35 9.88
CA PRO A 129 -6.76 -8.95 10.83
C PRO A 129 -6.11 -9.10 12.21
N GLU A 130 -6.85 -8.74 13.27
CA GLU A 130 -6.38 -8.90 14.65
C GLU A 130 -6.00 -10.35 15.00
N THR A 131 -6.57 -11.32 14.29
CA THR A 131 -6.36 -12.76 14.50
C THR A 131 -5.12 -13.32 13.81
N CYS A 132 -4.35 -12.51 13.09
CA CYS A 132 -3.18 -12.98 12.35
C CYS A 132 -2.06 -13.51 13.27
N HIS A 133 -1.27 -14.44 12.74
CA HIS A 133 -0.12 -15.05 13.42
C HIS A 133 1.09 -14.09 13.52
N SER A 134 2.15 -14.53 14.22
CA SER A 134 3.35 -13.73 14.49
C SER A 134 4.03 -13.17 13.24
N GLU A 135 4.08 -13.93 12.14
CA GLU A 135 4.77 -13.52 10.89
C GLU A 135 4.13 -12.27 10.25
N ALA A 136 2.81 -12.16 10.29
CA ALA A 136 2.09 -10.97 9.84
C ALA A 136 2.41 -9.74 10.70
N THR A 137 2.61 -9.95 12.00
CA THR A 137 3.01 -8.89 12.94
C THR A 137 4.41 -8.38 12.63
N ASP A 138 5.34 -9.28 12.29
CA ASP A 138 6.70 -8.91 11.87
C ASP A 138 6.68 -8.09 10.58
N MET A 139 5.84 -8.46 9.60
CA MET A 139 5.64 -7.66 8.39
C MET A 139 5.12 -6.25 8.71
N ALA A 140 4.11 -6.13 9.57
CA ALA A 140 3.57 -4.83 9.96
C ALA A 140 4.61 -3.97 10.66
N GLU A 141 5.42 -4.54 11.55
CA GLU A 141 6.52 -3.81 12.20
C GLU A 141 7.62 -3.41 11.21
N ARG A 142 7.91 -4.23 10.20
CA ARG A 142 8.82 -3.83 9.09
C ARG A 142 8.28 -2.62 8.34
N LEU A 143 7.01 -2.63 7.95
CA LEU A 143 6.37 -1.48 7.31
C LEU A 143 6.39 -0.26 8.24
N ARG A 144 6.07 -0.44 9.52
CA ARG A 144 6.08 0.63 10.54
C ARG A 144 7.47 1.24 10.73
N ALA A 145 8.52 0.42 10.69
CA ALA A 145 9.91 0.84 10.89
C ALA A 145 10.59 1.35 9.61
N MET A 146 9.89 1.38 8.46
CA MET A 146 10.46 1.91 7.22
C MET A 146 11.00 3.32 7.42
N THR A 147 12.22 3.55 6.95
CA THR A 147 12.83 4.88 6.86
C THR A 147 12.85 5.29 5.40
N TYR A 148 12.48 6.53 5.13
CA TYR A 148 12.51 7.10 3.79
C TYR A 148 13.19 8.47 3.85
N ILE A 149 13.87 8.82 2.77
CA ILE A 149 14.49 10.13 2.57
C ILE A 149 13.88 10.69 1.30
N THR A 150 13.32 11.89 1.40
CA THR A 150 12.81 12.61 0.24
C THR A 150 13.72 13.78 -0.06
N ALA A 151 13.81 14.15 -1.33
CA ALA A 151 14.39 15.42 -1.75
C ALA A 151 13.27 16.22 -2.40
N GLU A 152 12.83 17.28 -1.74
CA GLU A 152 11.90 18.22 -2.35
C GLU A 152 12.66 19.16 -3.28
N ARG A 153 12.09 19.43 -4.46
CA ARG A 153 12.56 20.53 -5.28
C ARG A 153 12.08 21.81 -4.61
N ILE A 154 13.02 22.61 -4.14
CA ILE A 154 12.73 24.01 -3.79
C ILE A 154 12.47 24.71 -5.12
N GLU A 155 11.21 25.07 -5.37
CA GLU A 155 10.79 25.91 -6.50
C GLU A 155 11.16 27.38 -6.26
#